data_AF-A0A7G6Z1H0-F1
#
_entry.id   AF-A0A7G6Z1H0-F1
#
_cell.length_a   1.000
_cell.length_b   1.000
_cell.length_c   1.000
_cell.angle_alpha   90.00
_cell.angle_beta   90.00
_cell.angle_gamma   90.00
#
_symmetry.space_group_name_H-M   'P 1'
#
loop_
_entity.id
_entity.type
_entity.pdbx_description
1 polymer ?
#
loop_
_entity_poly.entity_id
_entity_poly.type
_entity_poly.pdbx_seq_one_letter_code
_entity_poly.pdbx_strand_id
1 'polypeptide(L)'
;MNENIITVSGTVTTEPSPSTPRLVEFVVVDDRGAEFVVRAWADVVTDAVRVGSAVTVEGAQGWVIPGRSWRREPSRTIVQAYAVSTGALALAA
;
A
#
# COMPACT_ATOMS: atom_id res chain seq x y z
N MET A 1 -3.16 13.43 -18.18
CA MET A 1 -3.47 12.15 -17.51
C MET A 1 -4.02 12.53 -16.15
N ASN A 2 -5.29 12.26 -15.87
CA ASN A 2 -5.82 12.49 -14.53
C ASN A 2 -5.37 11.31 -13.67
N GLU A 3 -4.30 11.49 -12.92
CA GLU A 3 -3.91 10.55 -11.89
C GLU A 3 -5.05 10.52 -10.86
N ASN A 4 -5.74 9.39 -10.74
CA ASN A 4 -6.78 9.24 -9.74
C ASN A 4 -6.09 9.06 -8.40
N ILE A 5 -5.92 10.16 -7.66
CA ILE A 5 -5.27 10.17 -6.36
C ILE A 5 -6.16 9.46 -5.36
N ILE A 6 -5.57 8.50 -4.65
CA ILE A 6 -6.23 7.68 -3.64
C ILE A 6 -5.43 7.68 -2.35
N THR A 7 -6.16 7.59 -1.25
CA THR A 7 -5.59 7.34 0.07
C THR A 7 -6.07 5.98 0.55
N VAL A 8 -5.13 5.11 0.90
CA VAL A 8 -5.39 3.77 1.44
C VAL A 8 -4.92 3.74 2.88
N SER A 9 -5.80 3.39 3.82
CA SER A 9 -5.42 3.14 5.22
C SER A 9 -5.67 1.67 5.54
N GLY A 10 -4.68 1.01 6.13
CA GLY A 10 -4.77 -0.42 6.41
C GLY A 10 -3.54 -0.99 7.11
N THR A 11 -3.48 -2.32 7.15
CA THR A 11 -2.38 -3.07 7.77
C THR A 11 -1.47 -3.67 6.71
N VAL A 12 -0.17 -3.53 6.88
CA VAL A 12 0.83 -4.18 6.04
C VAL A 12 0.82 -5.69 6.30
N THR A 13 0.60 -6.50 5.26
CA THR A 13 0.48 -7.96 5.38
C THR A 13 1.65 -8.74 4.78
N THR A 14 2.51 -8.09 3.99
CA THR A 14 3.74 -8.68 3.46
C THR A 14 4.94 -7.85 3.83
N GLU A 15 6.10 -8.48 3.96
CA GLU A 15 7.34 -7.77 4.20
C GLU A 15 7.64 -6.84 3.02
N PRO A 16 7.96 -5.56 3.26
CA PRO A 16 8.40 -4.67 2.18
C PRO A 16 9.66 -5.20 1.53
N SER A 17 9.56 -5.47 0.24
CA SER A 17 10.66 -6.03 -0.54
C SER A 17 11.04 -5.10 -1.68
N PRO A 18 12.35 -4.94 -1.96
CA PRO A 18 12.79 -4.15 -3.10
C PRO A 18 12.46 -4.88 -4.41
N SER A 19 11.58 -4.29 -5.22
CA SER A 19 11.23 -4.83 -6.55
C SER A 19 12.16 -4.31 -7.64
N THR A 20 12.81 -3.19 -7.39
CA THR A 20 13.88 -2.59 -8.23
C THR A 20 14.81 -1.80 -7.31
N PRO A 21 16.00 -1.34 -7.78
CA PRO A 21 16.98 -0.66 -6.92
C PRO A 21 16.46 0.59 -6.18
N ARG A 22 15.33 1.14 -6.61
CA ARG A 22 14.74 2.37 -6.06
C ARG A 22 13.28 2.20 -5.62
N LEU A 23 12.69 1.03 -5.81
CA LEU A 23 11.27 0.82 -5.59
C LEU A 23 11.07 -0.36 -4.66
N VAL A 24 10.18 -0.17 -3.69
CA VAL A 24 9.79 -1.16 -2.70
C VAL A 24 8.31 -1.47 -2.91
N GLU A 25 7.98 -2.75 -2.87
CA GLU A 25 6.61 -3.23 -2.94
C GLU A 25 6.22 -3.98 -1.66
N PHE A 26 4.99 -3.74 -1.23
CA PHE A 26 4.35 -4.44 -0.12
C PHE A 26 2.83 -4.45 -0.30
N VAL A 27 2.14 -5.25 0.50
CA VAL A 27 0.70 -5.38 0.46
C VAL A 27 0.10 -4.73 1.70
N VAL A 28 -0.95 -3.93 1.48
CA VAL A 28 -1.78 -3.34 2.52
C VAL A 28 -3.19 -3.90 2.40
N VAL A 29 -3.75 -4.33 3.52
CA VAL A 29 -5.16 -4.75 3.61
C VAL A 29 -5.91 -3.71 4.43
N ASP A 30 -6.95 -3.11 3.85
CA ASP A 30 -7.79 -2.16 4.57
C ASP A 30 -8.73 -2.85 5.58
N ASP A 31 -9.42 -2.06 6.40
CA ASP A 31 -10.38 -2.56 7.39
C ASP A 31 -11.57 -3.33 6.76
N ARG A 32 -11.88 -3.06 5.49
CA ARG A 32 -12.92 -3.75 4.73
C ARG A 32 -12.42 -5.07 4.11
N GLY A 33 -11.18 -5.47 4.39
CA GLY A 33 -10.54 -6.67 3.86
C GLY A 33 -10.09 -6.56 2.39
N ALA A 34 -10.07 -5.34 1.84
CA ALA A 34 -9.63 -5.08 0.48
C ALA A 34 -8.10 -5.00 0.42
N GLU A 35 -7.51 -5.65 -0.58
CA GLU A 35 -6.05 -5.82 -0.69
C GLU A 35 -5.45 -4.90 -1.75
N PHE A 36 -4.43 -4.14 -1.38
CA PHE A 36 -3.74 -3.19 -2.26
C PHE A 36 -2.26 -3.53 -2.32
N VAL A 37 -1.70 -3.56 -3.53
CA VAL A 37 -0.24 -3.61 -3.69
C VAL A 37 0.25 -2.18 -3.69
N VAL A 38 1.14 -1.85 -2.79
CA VAL A 38 1.75 -0.52 -2.72
C VAL A 38 3.12 -0.62 -3.35
N ARG A 39 3.38 0.27 -4.31
CA ARG A 39 4.69 0.46 -4.93
C ARG A 39 5.15 1.87 -4.62
N ALA A 40 6.20 1.99 -3.82
CA ALA A 40 6.71 3.26 -3.33
C ALA A 40 8.20 3.40 -3.69
N TRP A 41 8.70 4.63 -3.69
CA TRP A 41 10.14 4.87 -3.70
C TRP A 41 10.76 4.38 -2.40
N ALA A 42 11.97 3.82 -2.47
CA ALA A 42 12.64 3.25 -1.30
C ALA A 42 12.89 4.29 -0.19
N ASP A 43 13.08 5.57 -0.54
CA ASP A 43 13.24 6.65 0.45
C ASP A 43 11.93 7.05 1.15
N VAL A 44 10.78 6.72 0.56
CA VAL A 44 9.45 6.95 1.14
C VAL A 44 9.07 5.85 2.14
N VAL A 45 9.65 4.65 1.99
CA VAL A 45 9.39 3.52 2.89
C VAL A 45 10.41 3.53 4.02
N THR A 46 9.95 3.88 5.22
CA THR A 46 10.78 3.86 6.43
C THR A 46 10.82 2.47 7.06
N ASP A 47 11.81 2.23 7.94
CA ASP A 47 11.94 0.99 8.72
C ASP A 47 10.72 0.66 9.59
N ALA A 48 9.90 1.67 9.90
CA ALA A 48 8.65 1.49 10.63
C ALA A 48 7.57 0.76 9.81
N VAL A 49 7.69 0.73 8.48
CA VAL A 49 6.78 -0.03 7.61
C VAL A 49 7.21 -1.49 7.62
N ARG A 50 6.48 -2.32 8.36
CA ARG A 50 6.71 -3.77 8.47
C ARG A 50 5.41 -4.54 8.60
N VAL A 51 5.43 -5.86 8.44
CA VAL A 51 4.24 -6.71 8.63
C VAL A 51 3.57 -6.42 9.97
N GLY A 52 2.25 -6.24 9.94
CA GLY A 52 1.43 -5.87 11.10
C GLY A 52 1.35 -4.37 11.39
N SER A 53 2.08 -3.54 10.66
CA SER A 53 2.04 -2.07 10.87
C SER A 53 0.79 -1.48 10.25
N ALA A 54 0.14 -0.59 11.00
CA ALA A 54 -0.89 0.28 10.46
C ALA A 54 -0.24 1.40 9.65
N VAL A 55 -0.69 1.60 8.42
CA VAL A 55 -0.16 2.59 7.50
C VAL A 55 -1.28 3.35 6.81
N THR A 56 -1.00 4.61 6.49
CA THR A 56 -1.74 5.40 5.53
C THR A 56 -0.83 5.67 4.35
N VAL A 57 -1.32 5.31 3.16
CA VAL A 57 -0.60 5.39 1.89
C VAL A 57 -1.34 6.38 1.01
N GLU A 58 -0.63 7.37 0.53
CA GLU A 58 -1.14 8.34 -0.43
C GLU A 58 -0.42 8.15 -1.76
N GLY A 59 -1.18 8.03 -2.83
CA GLY A 59 -0.63 7.73 -4.13
C GLY A 59 -1.63 7.83 -5.26
N ALA A 60 -1.14 7.59 -6.48
CA ALA A 60 -2.01 7.44 -7.64
C ALA A 60 -2.47 5.98 -7.76
N GLN A 61 -3.73 5.79 -8.13
CA GLN A 61 -4.22 4.50 -8.59
C GLN A 61 -3.47 4.11 -9.88
N GLY A 62 -2.70 3.04 -9.79
CA GLY A 62 -1.99 2.42 -10.88
C GLY A 62 -2.82 1.32 -11.56
N TRP A 63 -2.13 0.30 -12.07
CA TRP A 63 -2.71 -0.75 -12.88
C TRP A 63 -3.05 -2.02 -12.08
N VAL A 64 -3.82 -2.89 -12.73
CA VAL A 64 -4.14 -4.24 -12.26
C VAL A 64 -2.98 -5.18 -12.53
N ILE A 65 -2.58 -5.99 -11.55
CA ILE A 65 -1.62 -7.09 -11.76
C ILE A 65 -2.36 -8.30 -12.32
N PRO A 66 -2.10 -8.73 -13.58
CA PRO A 66 -2.72 -9.92 -14.16
C PRO A 66 -2.22 -11.19 -13.44
N GLY A 67 -3.10 -12.18 -13.27
CA GLY A 67 -2.74 -13.49 -12.72
C GLY A 67 -2.58 -13.56 -11.19
N ARG A 68 -2.75 -12.45 -10.47
CA ARG A 68 -2.74 -12.43 -9.00
C ARG A 68 -4.15 -12.67 -8.44
N SER A 69 -4.28 -13.57 -7.46
CA SER A 69 -5.53 -13.78 -6.72
C SER A 69 -5.67 -12.71 -5.64
N TRP A 70 -6.85 -12.09 -5.53
CA TRP A 70 -7.14 -11.00 -4.60
C TRP A 70 -8.17 -11.45 -3.56
N ARG A 71 -7.99 -11.02 -2.30
CA ARG A 71 -8.89 -11.39 -1.19
C ARG A 71 -10.32 -10.83 -1.32
N ARG A 72 -10.50 -9.73 -2.06
CA ARG A 72 -11.80 -9.13 -2.39
C ARG A 72 -11.74 -8.50 -3.78
N GLU A 73 -12.74 -8.76 -4.61
CA GLU A 73 -12.69 -8.56 -6.06
C GLU A 73 -12.86 -7.12 -6.62
N PRO A 74 -12.87 -6.02 -5.83
CA PRO A 74 -12.64 -4.69 -6.41
C PRO A 74 -11.20 -4.16 -6.27
N SER A 75 -10.31 -4.78 -5.47
CA SER A 75 -9.00 -4.17 -5.19
C SER A 75 -7.92 -4.66 -6.14
N ARG A 76 -8.06 -4.25 -7.40
CA ARG A 76 -7.14 -4.59 -8.50
C ARG A 76 -6.12 -3.45 -8.71
N THR A 77 -5.50 -2.92 -7.66
CA THR A 77 -4.77 -1.65 -7.79
C THR A 77 -3.40 -1.69 -7.15
N ILE A 78 -2.39 -1.42 -7.99
CA ILE A 78 -1.10 -0.93 -7.52
C ILE A 78 -1.26 0.52 -7.12
N VAL A 79 -0.96 0.89 -5.88
CA VAL A 79 -0.87 2.28 -5.45
C VAL A 79 0.55 2.75 -5.72
N GLN A 80 0.72 3.71 -6.64
CA GLN A 80 2.00 4.40 -6.81
C GLN A 80 2.13 5.45 -5.72
N ALA A 81 2.71 5.05 -4.59
CA ALA A 81 2.76 5.88 -3.40
C ALA A 81 3.84 6.95 -3.53
N TYR A 82 3.45 8.20 -3.26
CA TYR A 82 4.37 9.31 -3.05
C TYR A 82 4.60 9.57 -1.55
N ALA A 83 3.72 9.10 -0.68
CA ALA A 83 3.87 9.17 0.76
C ALA A 83 3.35 7.89 1.44
N VAL A 84 4.10 7.41 2.44
CA VAL A 84 3.72 6.31 3.32
C VAL A 84 3.95 6.77 4.75
N SER A 85 2.89 6.87 5.53
CA SER A 85 2.96 7.25 6.94
C SER A 85 2.54 6.09 7.81
N THR A 86 3.38 5.74 8.78
CA THR A 86 3.01 4.85 9.88
C THR A 86 2.30 5.69 10.94
N GLY A 87 0.98 5.79 10.83
CA GLY A 87 0.16 6.28 11.93
C GLY A 87 -0.13 5.11 12.85
N ALA A 88 0.08 5.26 14.16
CA ALA A 88 -0.83 4.59 15.07
C ALA A 88 -2.21 5.04 14.61
N LEU A 89 -3.01 4.16 14.01
CA LEU A 89 -4.43 4.40 13.86
C LEU A 89 -4.86 4.84 15.24
N ALA A 90 -5.11 6.14 15.40
CA ALA A 90 -5.69 6.65 16.61
C ALA A 90 -7.03 5.94 16.67
N LEU A 91 -7.06 4.86 17.44
CA LEU A 91 -8.27 4.25 17.96
C LEU A 91 -8.91 5.37 18.78
N ALA A 92 -9.66 6.23 18.10
CA ALA A 92 -10.61 7.10 18.74
C ALA A 92 -11.71 6.15 19.23
N ALA A 93 -11.57 5.81 20.52
CA ALA A 93 -12.53 5.13 21.35
C ALA A 93 -13.83 5.94 21.49
#